data_AF-A0A840ZFJ4-F1
#
_entry.id   AF-A0A840ZFJ4-F1
#
_cell.length_a   1.000
_cell.length_b   1.000
_cell.length_c   1.000
_cell.angle_alpha   90.00
_cell.angle_beta   90.00
_cell.angle_gamma   90.00
#
_symmetry.space_group_name_H-M   'P 1'
#
loop_
_entity.id
_entity.type
_entity.pdbx_description
1 polymer ?
#
loop_
_entity_poly.entity_id
_entity_poly.type
_entity_poly.pdbx_seq_one_letter_code
_entity_poly.pdbx_strand_id
1 'polypeptide(L)'
;MLNNTMPEPASVDEALGALPVFQSAENLDKTKPTPVIELGIEEEIKAACEECAAYNNGEGFFGNQWADRVLGLMLPSYKLLTLVGNDPELLDIAIKRSEVETTAATRKNPALVILKIAARPTDTAERKLCSGWAKILNEALTSKIPVEQFVEWTKEPKEPGSKETNKRDGQKKEVKPNQLTLRLSGTEKRVEEIFPLPVAMYPTLVAALTTSGPQSERVLRLGQSFLRLAKDLEKAEVLAATEAAHV
;
A
#
# COMPACT_ATOMS: atom_id res chain seq x y z
N MET A 1 33.31 31.54 33.61
CA MET A 1 32.18 32.46 33.39
C MET A 1 32.66 33.53 32.41
N LEU A 2 32.28 33.41 31.14
CA LEU A 2 32.61 34.39 30.10
C LEU A 2 31.30 34.74 29.40
N ASN A 3 30.81 35.96 29.64
CA ASN A 3 29.60 36.52 29.06
C ASN A 3 29.90 36.97 27.63
N ASN A 4 29.30 36.30 26.65
CA ASN A 4 29.28 36.73 25.25
C ASN A 4 27.99 37.50 25.00
N THR A 5 28.08 38.82 25.02
CA THR A 5 27.01 39.74 24.66
C THR A 5 27.11 40.02 23.15
N MET A 6 26.14 39.57 22.38
CA MET A 6 26.02 39.90 20.95
C MET A 6 25.53 41.34 20.77
N PRO A 7 26.08 42.10 19.80
CA PRO A 7 25.59 43.43 19.47
C PRO A 7 24.34 43.36 18.59
N GLU A 8 23.40 44.24 18.93
CA GLU A 8 22.15 44.59 18.27
C GLU A 8 22.44 45.29 16.92
N PRO A 9 21.89 44.83 15.78
CA PRO A 9 21.99 45.60 14.54
C PRO A 9 20.93 46.70 14.50
N ALA A 10 21.43 47.92 14.30
CA ALA A 10 20.70 49.15 14.19
C ALA A 10 19.62 49.12 13.09
N SER A 11 18.48 49.71 13.45
CA SER A 11 17.44 50.22 12.57
C SER A 11 18.04 51.12 11.48
N VAL A 12 17.68 50.86 10.23
CA VAL A 12 17.84 51.78 9.11
C VAL A 12 16.44 52.01 8.53
N ASP A 13 15.74 52.96 9.14
CA ASP A 13 14.70 53.75 8.48
C ASP A 13 15.39 54.75 7.54
N GLU A 14 15.24 54.59 6.22
CA GLU A 14 15.19 55.76 5.33
C GLU A 14 14.58 55.40 3.96
N ALA A 15 13.31 55.77 3.84
CA ALA A 15 12.67 56.43 2.72
C ALA A 15 13.37 56.36 1.35
N LEU A 16 12.70 55.75 0.36
CA LEU A 16 12.63 56.24 -1.02
C LEU A 16 11.60 55.44 -1.82
N GLY A 17 10.61 56.15 -2.39
CA GLY A 17 9.95 55.71 -3.62
C GLY A 17 8.54 55.14 -3.51
N ALA A 18 7.58 55.92 -3.00
CA ALA A 18 6.17 55.74 -3.35
C ALA A 18 5.98 56.10 -4.84
N LEU A 19 6.24 55.15 -5.73
CA LEU A 19 5.79 55.23 -7.12
C LEU A 19 4.29 54.87 -7.16
N PRO A 20 3.45 55.63 -7.87
CA PRO A 20 2.06 55.26 -8.10
C PRO A 20 2.05 53.99 -8.95
N VAL A 21 1.86 52.85 -8.29
CA VAL A 21 1.54 51.59 -8.96
C VAL A 21 0.20 51.81 -9.65
N PHE A 22 0.26 51.97 -10.98
CA PHE A 22 -0.89 51.88 -11.86
C PHE A 22 -1.60 50.56 -11.56
N GLN A 23 -2.71 50.62 -10.82
CA GLN A 23 -3.65 49.52 -10.73
C GLN A 23 -4.37 49.44 -12.08
N SER A 24 -3.75 48.75 -13.03
CA SER A 24 -4.40 48.43 -14.30
C SER A 24 -5.69 47.68 -14.00
N ALA A 25 -6.81 48.25 -14.45
CA ALA A 25 -8.17 47.71 -14.34
C ALA A 25 -8.40 46.45 -15.23
N GLU A 26 -7.34 45.69 -15.52
CA GLU A 26 -7.38 44.48 -16.36
C GLU A 26 -7.42 43.18 -15.54
N ASN A 27 -7.55 43.24 -14.22
CA ASN A 27 -7.90 42.07 -13.39
C ASN A 27 -9.43 41.93 -13.23
N LEU A 28 -10.19 42.30 -14.26
CA LEU A 28 -11.58 41.91 -14.39
C LEU A 28 -11.62 40.41 -14.72
N ASP A 29 -11.96 39.66 -13.69
CA ASP A 29 -12.87 38.54 -13.81
C ASP A 29 -12.36 37.35 -14.65
N LYS A 30 -11.26 36.76 -14.19
CA LYS A 30 -11.12 35.29 -14.31
C LYS A 30 -11.97 34.65 -13.22
N THR A 31 -13.29 34.85 -13.28
CA THR A 31 -14.25 33.92 -12.70
C THR A 31 -13.99 32.60 -13.38
N LYS A 32 -13.10 31.81 -12.78
CA LYS A 32 -12.84 30.43 -13.16
C LYS A 32 -14.23 29.80 -13.20
N PRO A 33 -14.73 29.37 -14.38
CA PRO A 33 -16.07 28.85 -14.48
C PRO A 33 -16.15 27.74 -13.45
N THR A 34 -16.98 27.95 -12.42
CA THR A 34 -17.27 26.92 -11.44
C THR A 34 -17.74 25.75 -12.27
N PRO A 35 -17.05 24.59 -12.27
CA PRO A 35 -17.51 23.44 -13.01
C PRO A 35 -18.96 23.22 -12.57
N VAL A 36 -19.87 23.22 -13.54
CA VAL A 36 -21.25 22.83 -13.29
C VAL A 36 -21.15 21.34 -13.00
N ILE A 37 -20.90 21.01 -11.74
CA ILE A 37 -20.93 19.63 -11.25
C ILE A 37 -22.35 19.17 -11.52
N GLU A 38 -22.50 18.28 -12.50
CA GLU A 38 -23.79 17.69 -12.82
C GLU A 38 -24.30 17.05 -11.54
N LEU A 39 -25.44 17.53 -11.02
CA LEU A 39 -26.01 17.13 -9.72
C LEU A 39 -26.12 15.60 -9.55
N GLY A 40 -26.16 14.83 -10.64
CA GLY A 40 -26.15 13.38 -10.61
C GLY A 40 -24.83 12.75 -10.14
N ILE A 41 -23.68 13.37 -10.44
CA ILE A 41 -22.36 12.80 -10.08
C ILE A 41 -22.18 12.78 -8.57
N GLU A 42 -22.66 13.81 -7.85
CA GLU A 42 -22.57 13.84 -6.40
C GLU A 42 -23.42 12.73 -5.74
N GLU A 43 -24.60 12.46 -6.29
CA GLU A 43 -25.46 11.37 -5.82
C GLU A 43 -24.85 10.00 -6.10
N GLU A 44 -24.22 9.82 -7.26
CA GLU A 44 -23.49 8.60 -7.60
C GLU A 44 -22.26 8.37 -6.71
N ILE A 45 -21.48 9.43 -6.43
CA ILE A 45 -20.36 9.37 -5.48
C ILE A 45 -20.86 9.00 -4.09
N LYS A 46 -21.99 9.59 -3.66
CA LYS A 46 -22.60 9.26 -2.37
C LYS A 46 -23.01 7.79 -2.32
N ALA A 47 -23.70 7.29 -3.33
CA ALA A 47 -24.11 5.89 -3.41
C ALA A 47 -22.90 4.94 -3.40
N ALA A 48 -21.83 5.27 -4.13
CA ALA A 48 -20.59 4.48 -4.15
C ALA A 48 -19.85 4.50 -2.81
N CYS A 49 -19.84 5.63 -2.10
CA CYS A 49 -19.32 5.72 -0.73
C CYS A 49 -20.13 4.86 0.25
N GLU A 50 -21.46 4.87 0.14
CA GLU A 50 -22.35 4.03 0.95
C GLU A 50 -22.15 2.53 0.66
N GLU A 51 -21.98 2.16 -0.61
CA GLU A 51 -21.66 0.80 -1.04
C GLU A 51 -20.32 0.32 -0.44
N CYS A 52 -19.30 1.18 -0.45
CA CYS A 52 -18.03 0.91 0.20
C CYS A 52 -18.17 0.75 1.72
N ALA A 53 -18.99 1.59 2.36
CA ALA A 53 -19.17 1.59 3.81
C ALA A 53 -20.03 0.42 4.32
N ALA A 54 -20.99 -0.05 3.53
CA ALA A 54 -21.85 -1.19 3.85
C ALA A 54 -21.06 -2.51 3.91
N TYR A 55 -19.89 -2.58 3.27
CA TYR A 55 -19.08 -3.77 3.27
C TYR A 55 -18.49 -4.07 4.67
N ASN A 56 -18.74 -5.28 5.16
CA ASN A 56 -18.28 -5.80 6.45
C ASN A 56 -18.78 -5.03 7.71
N ASN A 57 -20.00 -4.48 7.68
CA ASN A 57 -20.60 -3.75 8.81
C ASN A 57 -19.71 -2.62 9.38
N GLY A 58 -18.76 -2.10 8.60
CA GLY A 58 -17.79 -1.10 9.04
C GLY A 58 -16.64 -1.59 9.93
N GLU A 59 -16.47 -2.91 10.15
CA GLU A 59 -15.42 -3.47 11.03
C GLU A 59 -14.00 -3.51 10.41
N GLY A 60 -13.85 -3.10 9.14
CA GLY A 60 -12.54 -3.12 8.48
C GLY A 60 -12.10 -4.51 8.02
N PHE A 61 -11.02 -4.56 7.25
CA PHE A 61 -10.84 -5.48 6.11
C PHE A 61 -9.85 -6.63 6.34
N PHE A 62 -9.28 -6.79 7.54
CA PHE A 62 -8.05 -7.57 7.72
C PHE A 62 -8.28 -8.96 8.33
N GLY A 63 -9.09 -9.78 7.64
CA GLY A 63 -9.33 -11.21 7.88
C GLY A 63 -9.17 -12.05 6.59
N ASN A 64 -9.12 -13.38 6.65
CA ASN A 64 -8.50 -14.29 5.65
C ASN A 64 -9.09 -14.35 4.21
N GLN A 65 -8.22 -14.76 3.27
CA GLN A 65 -8.37 -15.06 1.82
C GLN A 65 -8.41 -13.90 0.81
N TRP A 66 -7.48 -13.93 -0.16
CA TRP A 66 -7.24 -12.90 -1.18
C TRP A 66 -8.37 -12.72 -2.19
N ALA A 67 -9.05 -13.80 -2.58
CA ALA A 67 -10.12 -13.75 -3.58
C ALA A 67 -11.34 -12.96 -3.08
N ASP A 68 -11.72 -13.19 -1.82
CA ASP A 68 -12.84 -12.49 -1.18
C ASP A 68 -12.54 -10.99 -1.00
N ARG A 69 -11.25 -10.66 -0.76
CA ARG A 69 -10.73 -9.29 -0.63
C ARG A 69 -10.87 -8.47 -1.91
N VAL A 70 -10.56 -9.07 -3.06
CA VAL A 70 -10.62 -8.36 -4.36
C VAL A 70 -12.06 -8.12 -4.78
N LEU A 71 -12.93 -9.12 -4.62
CA LEU A 71 -14.32 -9.00 -5.06
C LEU A 71 -15.12 -8.05 -4.19
N GLY A 72 -14.91 -8.07 -2.88
CA GLY A 72 -15.73 -7.30 -1.94
C GLY A 72 -15.45 -5.80 -1.94
N LEU A 73 -14.17 -5.42 -1.89
CA LEU A 73 -13.77 -4.02 -1.65
C LEU A 73 -13.15 -3.34 -2.86
N MET A 74 -12.38 -4.08 -3.67
CA MET A 74 -11.66 -3.45 -4.79
C MET A 74 -12.62 -2.99 -5.89
N LEU A 75 -13.70 -3.74 -6.14
CA LEU A 75 -14.69 -3.36 -7.16
C LEU A 75 -15.41 -2.04 -6.82
N PRO A 76 -16.05 -1.86 -5.65
CA PRO A 76 -16.69 -0.59 -5.32
C PRO A 76 -15.67 0.55 -5.18
N SER A 77 -14.45 0.27 -4.70
CA SER A 77 -13.36 1.25 -4.69
C SER A 77 -12.96 1.68 -6.10
N TYR A 78 -12.90 0.75 -7.06
CA TYR A 78 -12.57 1.08 -8.45
C TYR A 78 -13.67 1.90 -9.11
N LYS A 79 -14.93 1.54 -8.91
CA LYS A 79 -16.10 2.31 -9.36
C LYS A 79 -16.07 3.75 -8.83
N LEU A 80 -15.83 3.93 -7.53
CA LEU A 80 -15.69 5.25 -6.94
C LEU A 80 -14.50 6.02 -7.52
N LEU A 81 -13.36 5.34 -7.75
CA LEU A 81 -12.20 5.96 -8.40
C LEU A 81 -12.49 6.39 -9.84
N THR A 82 -13.28 5.64 -10.60
CA THR A 82 -13.65 6.04 -11.98
C THR A 82 -14.60 7.24 -12.01
N LEU A 83 -15.46 7.40 -11.00
CA LEU A 83 -16.34 8.57 -10.86
C LEU A 83 -15.56 9.83 -10.46
N VAL A 84 -14.64 9.70 -9.51
CA VAL A 84 -13.81 10.83 -9.05
C VAL A 84 -12.73 11.19 -10.08
N GLY A 85 -12.17 10.20 -10.75
CA GLY A 85 -11.07 10.37 -11.69
C GLY A 85 -9.84 11.04 -11.05
N ASN A 86 -9.30 12.05 -11.74
CA ASN A 86 -8.22 12.89 -11.24
C ASN A 86 -8.72 14.27 -10.77
N ASP A 87 -10.01 14.43 -10.53
CA ASP A 87 -10.61 15.69 -10.12
C ASP A 87 -10.46 15.91 -8.60
N PRO A 88 -9.72 16.93 -8.15
CA PRO A 88 -9.55 17.20 -6.73
C PRO A 88 -10.83 17.65 -6.03
N GLU A 89 -11.78 18.27 -6.73
CA GLU A 89 -13.03 18.76 -6.14
C GLU A 89 -13.97 17.59 -5.81
N LEU A 90 -14.11 16.63 -6.73
CA LEU A 90 -14.85 15.39 -6.51
C LEU A 90 -14.20 14.52 -5.42
N LEU A 91 -12.86 14.51 -5.35
CA LEU A 91 -12.14 13.80 -4.30
C LEU A 91 -12.42 14.43 -2.92
N ASP A 92 -12.45 15.75 -2.81
CA ASP A 92 -12.76 16.44 -1.56
C ASP A 92 -14.21 16.18 -1.11
N ILE A 93 -15.17 16.02 -2.04
CA ILE A 93 -16.54 15.59 -1.72
C ILE A 93 -16.53 14.18 -1.10
N ALA A 94 -15.82 13.23 -1.72
CA ALA A 94 -15.70 11.87 -1.19
C ALA A 94 -15.02 11.84 0.20
N ILE A 95 -13.98 12.65 0.42
CA ILE A 95 -13.31 12.78 1.73
C ILE A 95 -14.27 13.33 2.79
N LYS A 96 -15.00 14.41 2.48
CA LYS A 96 -15.95 15.01 3.44
C LYS A 96 -17.05 14.04 3.86
N ARG A 97 -17.53 13.20 2.95
CA ARG A 97 -18.59 12.23 3.21
C ARG A 97 -18.16 11.02 4.04
N SER A 98 -16.90 10.62 3.90
CA SER A 98 -16.37 9.39 4.49
C SER A 98 -15.80 9.57 5.89
N GLU A 99 -15.57 10.83 6.31
CA GLU A 99 -14.93 11.21 7.58
C GLU A 99 -13.52 10.63 7.77
N VAL A 100 -12.86 10.24 6.67
CA VAL A 100 -11.51 9.67 6.73
C VAL A 100 -10.46 10.76 6.81
N GLU A 101 -9.58 10.65 7.80
CA GLU A 101 -8.44 11.54 7.94
C GLU A 101 -7.46 11.38 6.77
N THR A 102 -7.23 12.47 6.03
CA THR A 102 -6.29 12.51 4.92
C THR A 102 -5.21 13.56 5.15
N THR A 103 -3.96 13.18 4.89
CA THR A 103 -2.82 14.11 4.88
C THR A 103 -2.63 14.69 3.49
N ALA A 104 -1.97 15.85 3.38
CA ALA A 104 -1.62 16.46 2.08
C ALA A 104 -0.84 15.50 1.16
N ALA A 105 0.00 14.63 1.73
CA ALA A 105 0.71 13.60 0.98
C ALA A 105 -0.24 12.50 0.44
N THR A 106 -1.26 12.12 1.22
CA THR A 106 -2.24 11.09 0.79
C THR A 106 -3.12 11.63 -0.34
N ARG A 107 -3.50 12.92 -0.31
CA ARG A 107 -4.32 13.56 -1.35
C ARG A 107 -3.69 13.54 -2.74
N LYS A 108 -2.36 13.41 -2.86
CA LYS A 108 -1.67 13.25 -4.15
C LYS A 108 -1.95 11.91 -4.84
N ASN A 109 -2.54 10.94 -4.14
CA ASN A 109 -2.87 9.62 -4.67
C ASN A 109 -4.37 9.33 -4.41
N PRO A 110 -5.26 9.69 -5.36
CA PRO A 110 -6.70 9.49 -5.24
C PRO A 110 -7.07 8.04 -4.93
N ALA A 111 -6.46 7.07 -5.62
CA ALA A 111 -6.71 5.65 -5.39
C ALA A 111 -6.44 5.21 -3.93
N LEU A 112 -5.40 5.77 -3.30
CA LEU A 112 -5.11 5.49 -1.89
C LEU A 112 -6.15 6.12 -0.96
N VAL A 113 -6.64 7.31 -1.27
CA VAL A 113 -7.73 7.94 -0.50
C VAL A 113 -8.99 7.08 -0.59
N ILE A 114 -9.41 6.72 -1.81
CA ILE A 114 -10.60 5.88 -2.04
C ILE A 114 -10.50 4.55 -1.31
N LEU A 115 -9.34 3.88 -1.33
CA LEU A 115 -9.14 2.66 -0.56
C LEU A 115 -9.24 2.85 0.95
N LYS A 116 -8.80 4.00 1.49
CA LYS A 116 -8.96 4.29 2.92
C LYS A 116 -10.42 4.55 3.29
N ILE A 117 -11.18 5.18 2.38
CA ILE A 117 -12.63 5.37 2.53
C ILE A 117 -13.33 4.02 2.68
N ALA A 118 -13.01 3.07 1.78
CA ALA A 118 -13.61 1.76 1.81
C ALA A 118 -13.09 0.87 2.96
N ALA A 119 -11.77 0.79 3.15
CA ALA A 119 -11.18 -0.20 4.05
C ALA A 119 -11.06 0.24 5.51
N ARG A 120 -11.17 1.55 5.80
CA ARG A 120 -11.05 2.18 7.13
C ARG A 120 -9.91 1.58 7.99
N PRO A 121 -8.65 1.67 7.55
CA PRO A 121 -7.55 0.98 8.23
C PRO A 121 -7.28 1.58 9.62
N THR A 122 -7.25 0.71 10.62
CA THR A 122 -6.99 1.04 12.03
C THR A 122 -5.50 1.06 12.32
N ASP A 123 -4.76 0.06 11.85
CA ASP A 123 -3.33 -0.11 12.16
C ASP A 123 -2.37 0.29 11.01
N THR A 124 -1.09 0.46 11.35
CA THR A 124 0.00 0.73 10.42
C THR A 124 0.20 -0.39 9.39
N ALA A 125 0.01 -1.66 9.77
CA ALA A 125 0.11 -2.78 8.83
C ALA A 125 -0.97 -2.69 7.73
N GLU A 126 -2.19 -2.35 8.14
CA GLU A 126 -3.36 -2.16 7.28
C GLU A 126 -3.19 -1.01 6.29
N ARG A 127 -2.65 0.13 6.78
CA ARG A 127 -2.32 1.29 5.94
C ARG A 127 -1.28 0.96 4.87
N LYS A 128 -0.31 0.11 5.18
CA LYS A 128 0.70 -0.37 4.21
C LYS A 128 0.05 -1.23 3.13
N LEU A 129 -0.88 -2.11 3.51
CA LEU A 129 -1.63 -2.92 2.56
C LEU A 129 -2.45 -2.04 1.60
N CYS A 130 -3.17 -1.03 2.10
CA CYS A 130 -3.90 -0.07 1.27
C CYS A 130 -3.00 0.59 0.21
N SER A 131 -1.75 0.90 0.57
CA SER A 131 -0.78 1.47 -0.37
C SER A 131 -0.37 0.50 -1.49
N GLY A 132 -0.32 -0.80 -1.20
CA GLY A 132 -0.10 -1.85 -2.20
C GLY A 132 -1.28 -1.97 -3.16
N TRP A 133 -2.49 -2.00 -2.63
CA TRP A 133 -3.74 -2.08 -3.41
C TRP A 133 -4.00 -0.84 -4.27
N ALA A 134 -3.64 0.34 -3.79
CA ALA A 134 -3.78 1.58 -4.55
C ALA A 134 -2.99 1.55 -5.86
N LYS A 135 -1.87 0.81 -5.91
CA LYS A 135 -1.11 0.62 -7.15
C LYS A 135 -1.92 -0.16 -8.19
N ILE A 136 -2.63 -1.20 -7.77
CA ILE A 136 -3.46 -2.03 -8.66
C ILE A 136 -4.61 -1.19 -9.24
N LEU A 137 -5.25 -0.35 -8.42
CA LEU A 137 -6.30 0.56 -8.89
C LEU A 137 -5.76 1.61 -9.87
N ASN A 138 -4.59 2.21 -9.59
CA ASN A 138 -3.95 3.16 -10.51
C ASN A 138 -3.54 2.49 -11.84
N GLU A 139 -3.06 1.25 -11.80
CA GLU A 139 -2.73 0.48 -12.99
C GLU A 139 -3.97 0.16 -13.82
N ALA A 140 -5.09 -0.19 -13.18
CA ALA A 140 -6.37 -0.41 -13.85
C ALA A 140 -6.88 0.88 -14.52
N LEU A 141 -6.82 2.00 -13.81
CA LEU A 141 -7.21 3.32 -14.31
C LEU A 141 -6.33 3.75 -15.50
N THR A 142 -5.02 3.53 -15.41
CA THR A 142 -4.06 3.83 -16.49
C THR A 142 -4.30 2.96 -17.71
N SER A 143 -4.66 1.70 -17.50
CA SER A 143 -4.98 0.73 -18.55
C SER A 143 -6.41 0.88 -19.09
N LYS A 144 -7.19 1.82 -18.53
CA LYS A 144 -8.59 2.10 -18.90
C LYS A 144 -9.47 0.86 -18.87
N ILE A 145 -9.30 0.01 -17.85
CA ILE A 145 -10.09 -1.20 -17.69
C ILE A 145 -11.53 -0.80 -17.35
N PRO A 146 -12.55 -1.27 -18.09
CA PRO A 146 -13.94 -1.00 -17.74
C PRO A 146 -14.30 -1.69 -16.42
N VAL A 147 -15.24 -1.11 -15.67
CA VAL A 147 -15.56 -1.55 -14.28
C VAL A 147 -16.00 -3.02 -14.26
N GLU A 148 -16.69 -3.47 -15.31
CA GLU A 148 -17.21 -4.82 -15.47
C GLU A 148 -16.09 -5.87 -15.66
N GLN A 149 -14.99 -5.49 -16.31
CA GLN A 149 -13.85 -6.38 -16.58
C GLN A 149 -12.79 -6.33 -15.49
N PHE A 150 -12.89 -5.39 -14.55
CA PHE A 150 -11.90 -5.21 -13.50
C PHE A 150 -11.66 -6.49 -12.69
N VAL A 151 -12.72 -7.22 -12.35
CA VAL A 151 -12.64 -8.48 -11.59
C VAL A 151 -11.86 -9.55 -12.35
N GLU A 152 -12.13 -9.73 -13.64
CA GLU A 152 -11.44 -10.73 -14.46
C GLU A 152 -9.98 -10.35 -14.65
N TRP A 153 -9.73 -9.07 -14.95
CA TRP A 153 -8.39 -8.51 -15.11
C TRP A 153 -7.51 -8.68 -13.87
N THR A 154 -8.07 -8.54 -12.66
CA THR A 154 -7.28 -8.76 -11.42
C THR A 154 -6.92 -10.23 -11.17
N LYS A 155 -7.61 -11.19 -11.80
CA LYS A 155 -7.30 -12.64 -11.70
C LYS A 155 -6.21 -13.06 -12.65
N GLU A 156 -6.00 -12.32 -13.73
CA GLU A 156 -4.94 -12.62 -14.68
C GLU A 156 -3.58 -12.49 -13.98
N PRO A 157 -2.69 -13.48 -14.12
CA PRO A 157 -1.35 -13.40 -13.56
C PRO A 157 -0.61 -12.29 -14.29
N LYS A 158 -0.55 -11.11 -13.65
CA LYS A 158 0.32 -10.04 -14.12
C LYS A 158 1.74 -10.56 -14.01
N GLU A 159 2.40 -10.72 -15.15
CA GLU A 159 3.85 -10.91 -15.12
C GLU A 159 4.44 -9.77 -14.27
N PRO A 160 5.45 -10.03 -13.44
CA PRO A 160 6.12 -9.01 -12.64
C PRO A 160 6.91 -8.06 -13.56
N GLY A 161 6.17 -7.30 -14.35
CA GLY A 161 6.57 -6.63 -15.59
C GLY A 161 6.28 -5.14 -15.51
N SER A 162 6.67 -4.52 -14.40
CA SER A 162 7.33 -3.22 -14.40
C SER A 162 7.78 -2.98 -12.97
N LYS A 163 9.07 -3.19 -12.72
CA LYS A 163 9.73 -2.57 -11.58
C LYS A 163 9.75 -1.07 -11.87
N GLU A 164 8.62 -0.40 -11.73
CA GLU A 164 8.60 1.04 -11.59
C GLU A 164 9.33 1.32 -10.28
N THR A 165 10.61 1.63 -10.45
CA THR A 165 11.60 1.88 -9.42
C THR A 165 11.15 3.09 -8.61
N ASN A 166 10.28 2.86 -7.63
CA ASN A 166 10.17 3.72 -6.48
C ASN A 166 11.50 3.59 -5.72
N LYS A 167 12.48 4.40 -6.16
CA LYS A 167 13.66 4.80 -5.39
C LYS A 167 13.15 5.47 -4.11
N ARG A 168 12.80 4.68 -3.11
CA ARG A 168 12.95 5.10 -1.72
C ARG A 168 14.22 4.45 -1.23
N ASP A 169 15.11 5.27 -0.68
CA ASP A 169 16.38 4.94 -0.03
C ASP A 169 16.19 4.01 1.18
N GLY A 170 15.65 2.82 0.94
CA GLY A 170 15.82 1.69 1.82
C GLY A 170 17.10 1.01 1.38
N GLN A 171 18.14 1.12 2.21
CA GLN A 171 19.40 0.39 2.12
C GLN A 171 19.21 -0.90 1.32
N LYS A 172 19.74 -0.94 0.09
CA LYS A 172 19.96 -2.22 -0.59
C LYS A 172 20.82 -3.02 0.39
N LYS A 173 20.19 -3.95 1.13
CA LYS A 173 20.93 -4.99 1.86
C LYS A 173 21.82 -5.61 0.80
N GLU A 174 23.11 -5.30 0.88
CA GLU A 174 24.12 -5.84 0.00
C GLU A 174 24.03 -7.36 0.14
N VAL A 175 23.49 -8.02 -0.88
CA VAL A 175 23.38 -9.47 -0.89
C VAL A 175 24.81 -9.96 -1.02
N LYS A 176 25.42 -10.30 0.12
CA LYS A 176 26.77 -10.83 0.13
C LYS A 176 26.75 -12.13 -0.67
N PRO A 177 27.60 -12.28 -1.71
CA PRO A 177 27.75 -13.57 -2.37
C PRO A 177 28.13 -14.59 -1.29
N ASN A 178 27.52 -15.78 -1.32
CA ASN A 178 27.70 -16.90 -0.37
C ASN A 178 26.88 -16.87 0.93
N GLN A 179 25.82 -16.06 1.02
CA GLN A 179 24.85 -16.16 2.11
C GLN A 179 23.52 -16.76 1.62
N LEU A 180 23.09 -17.86 2.25
CA LEU A 180 21.74 -18.38 2.09
C LEU A 180 20.87 -17.71 3.16
N THR A 181 19.89 -16.92 2.74
CA THR A 181 18.90 -16.37 3.67
C THR A 181 17.69 -17.29 3.67
N LEU A 182 17.50 -18.03 4.76
CA LEU A 182 16.29 -18.80 4.98
C LEU A 182 15.26 -17.91 5.67
N ARG A 183 14.12 -17.72 5.00
CA ARG A 183 12.99 -16.99 5.56
C ARG A 183 12.04 -18.00 6.19
N LEU A 184 12.10 -18.11 7.51
CA LEU A 184 11.17 -18.94 8.28
C LEU A 184 9.95 -18.09 8.62
N SER A 185 8.79 -18.48 8.09
CA SER A 185 7.51 -17.89 8.44
C SER A 185 6.81 -18.78 9.47
N GLY A 186 7.02 -18.46 10.76
CA GLY A 186 6.27 -19.03 11.87
C GLY A 186 5.12 -18.12 12.32
N THR A 187 4.29 -18.62 13.24
CA THR A 187 3.12 -17.93 13.81
C THR A 187 3.48 -16.70 14.64
N GLU A 188 4.68 -16.65 15.24
CA GLU A 188 5.01 -15.60 16.23
C GLU A 188 5.79 -14.40 15.68
N LYS A 189 6.53 -14.53 14.57
CA LYS A 189 7.19 -13.46 13.81
C LYS A 189 7.96 -14.07 12.64
N ARG A 190 8.20 -13.28 11.58
CA ARG A 190 9.15 -13.68 10.52
C ARG A 190 10.57 -13.61 11.06
N VAL A 191 11.25 -14.75 11.09
CA VAL A 191 12.67 -14.83 11.43
C VAL A 191 13.45 -15.01 10.12
N GLU A 192 14.35 -14.08 9.83
CA GLU A 192 15.35 -14.25 8.76
C GLU A 192 16.59 -14.88 9.39
N GLU A 193 16.88 -16.14 9.06
CA GLU A 193 18.12 -16.78 9.45
C GLU A 193 19.11 -16.73 8.29
N ILE A 194 20.31 -16.23 8.57
CA ILE A 194 21.38 -16.09 7.58
C ILE A 194 22.39 -17.21 7.84
N PHE A 195 22.47 -18.16 6.90
CA PHE A 195 23.44 -19.23 6.95
C PHE A 195 24.64 -18.90 6.05
N PRO A 196 25.85 -18.74 6.60
CA PRO A 196 27.04 -18.63 5.78
C PRO A 196 27.30 -19.99 5.11
N LEU A 197 27.33 -20.00 3.78
CA LEU A 197 27.70 -21.19 3.01
C LEU A 197 29.18 -21.10 2.61
N PRO A 198 29.94 -22.22 2.64
CA PRO A 198 31.24 -22.28 2.01
C PRO A 198 31.14 -21.88 0.54
N VAL A 199 32.07 -21.04 0.07
CA VAL A 199 32.08 -20.50 -1.32
C VAL A 199 32.00 -21.62 -2.36
N ALA A 200 32.62 -22.77 -2.08
CA ALA A 200 32.61 -23.93 -2.96
C ALA A 200 31.22 -24.59 -3.12
N MET A 201 30.32 -24.45 -2.15
CA MET A 201 29.00 -25.10 -2.17
C MET A 201 27.93 -24.28 -2.87
N TYR A 202 28.09 -22.95 -2.92
CA TYR A 202 27.07 -22.05 -3.45
C TYR A 202 26.69 -22.35 -4.92
N PRO A 203 27.64 -22.53 -5.86
CA PRO A 203 27.29 -22.84 -7.25
C PRO A 203 26.55 -24.17 -7.39
N THR A 204 26.98 -25.19 -6.65
CA THR A 204 26.36 -26.53 -6.67
C THR A 204 24.93 -26.49 -6.12
N LEU A 205 24.70 -25.75 -5.03
CA LEU A 205 23.39 -25.63 -4.42
C LEU A 205 22.44 -24.83 -5.30
N VAL A 206 22.90 -23.72 -5.89
CA VAL A 206 22.11 -22.96 -6.87
C VAL A 206 21.76 -23.82 -8.08
N ALA A 207 22.74 -24.53 -8.65
CA ALA A 207 22.49 -25.42 -9.79
C ALA A 207 21.49 -26.54 -9.46
N ALA A 208 21.55 -27.12 -8.25
CA ALA A 208 20.62 -28.14 -7.80
C ALA A 208 19.20 -27.61 -7.56
N LEU A 209 19.05 -26.32 -7.22
CA LEU A 209 17.76 -25.66 -7.03
C LEU A 209 17.16 -25.15 -8.35
N THR A 210 17.98 -24.79 -9.33
CA THR A 210 17.51 -24.23 -10.61
C THR A 210 17.34 -25.26 -11.70
N THR A 211 18.04 -26.39 -11.64
CA THR A 211 17.97 -27.45 -12.65
C THR A 211 17.01 -28.54 -12.19
N SER A 212 15.91 -28.72 -12.91
CA SER A 212 14.99 -29.85 -12.68
C SER A 212 15.74 -31.17 -12.86
N GLY A 213 15.79 -31.99 -11.80
CA GLY A 213 16.46 -33.28 -11.84
C GLY A 213 16.29 -34.11 -10.55
N PRO A 214 16.98 -35.26 -10.44
CA PRO A 214 16.83 -36.16 -9.29
C PRO A 214 17.13 -35.49 -7.93
N GLN A 215 18.03 -34.49 -7.93
CA GLN A 215 18.37 -33.73 -6.72
C GLN A 215 17.27 -32.75 -6.33
N SER A 216 16.63 -32.07 -7.28
CA SER A 216 15.51 -31.16 -6.98
C SER A 216 14.31 -31.94 -6.41
N GLU A 217 14.02 -33.13 -6.95
CA GLU A 217 13.00 -34.03 -6.39
C GLU A 217 13.35 -34.51 -4.98
N ARG A 218 14.63 -34.79 -4.70
CA ARG A 218 15.08 -35.18 -3.36
C ARG A 218 14.91 -34.04 -2.36
N VAL A 219 15.28 -32.81 -2.74
CA VAL A 219 15.07 -31.62 -1.91
C VAL A 219 13.59 -31.37 -1.66
N LEU A 220 12.74 -31.53 -2.69
CA LEU A 220 11.30 -31.39 -2.56
C LEU A 220 10.70 -32.43 -1.59
N ARG A 221 11.09 -33.71 -1.70
CA ARG A 221 10.69 -34.77 -0.76
C ARG A 221 11.15 -34.48 0.66
N LEU A 222 12.36 -33.97 0.83
CA LEU A 222 12.87 -33.58 2.14
C LEU A 222 12.05 -32.41 2.73
N GLY A 223 11.76 -31.38 1.93
CA GLY A 223 10.89 -30.28 2.33
C GLY A 223 9.49 -30.73 2.76
N GLN A 224 8.89 -31.66 2.01
CA GLN A 224 7.61 -32.28 2.38
C GLN A 224 7.69 -33.08 3.69
N SER A 225 8.80 -33.78 3.93
CA SER A 225 9.03 -34.53 5.17
C SER A 225 9.12 -33.59 6.38
N PHE A 226 9.83 -32.46 6.25
CA PHE A 226 9.88 -31.44 7.31
C PHE A 226 8.52 -30.79 7.57
N LEU A 227 7.75 -30.49 6.53
CA LEU A 227 6.38 -29.97 6.69
C LEU A 227 5.47 -30.95 7.42
N ARG A 228 5.62 -32.25 7.18
CA ARG A 228 4.88 -33.29 7.91
C ARG A 228 5.30 -33.34 9.37
N LEU A 229 6.60 -33.35 9.65
CA LEU A 229 7.14 -33.34 11.02
C LEU A 229 6.64 -32.13 11.82
N ALA A 230 6.61 -30.93 11.19
CA ALA A 230 6.10 -29.72 11.83
C ALA A 230 4.63 -29.87 12.25
N LYS A 231 3.78 -30.47 11.41
CA LYS A 231 2.37 -30.76 11.76
C LYS A 231 2.24 -31.78 12.87
N ASP A 232 3.10 -32.79 12.88
CA ASP A 232 3.08 -33.82 13.92
C ASP A 232 3.51 -33.24 15.27
N LEU A 233 4.49 -32.32 15.29
CA LEU A 233 4.87 -31.56 16.49
C LEU A 233 3.75 -30.65 16.99
N GLU A 234 3.11 -29.88 16.11
CA GLU A 234 1.97 -29.02 16.47
C GLU A 234 0.84 -29.83 17.13
N LYS A 235 0.52 -31.01 16.58
CA LYS A 235 -0.47 -31.93 17.20
C LYS A 235 -0.03 -32.43 18.57
N ALA A 236 1.25 -32.77 18.72
CA ALA A 236 1.79 -33.25 19.99
C ALA A 236 1.74 -32.16 21.07
N GLU A 237 2.02 -30.90 20.71
CA GLU A 237 1.90 -29.75 21.61
C GLU A 237 0.46 -29.50 22.06
N VAL A 238 -0.51 -29.59 21.14
CA VAL A 238 -1.94 -29.47 21.47
C VAL A 238 -2.38 -30.58 22.43
N LEU A 239 -1.98 -31.83 22.17
CA LEU A 239 -2.30 -32.95 23.06
C LEU A 239 -1.70 -32.75 24.46
N ALA A 240 -0.42 -32.38 24.54
CA ALA A 240 0.24 -32.10 25.82
C ALA A 240 -0.44 -30.96 26.59
N ALA A 241 -0.87 -29.90 25.92
CA ALA A 241 -1.60 -28.80 26.53
C ALA A 241 -2.98 -29.24 27.08
N THR A 242 -3.69 -30.12 26.37
CA THR A 242 -4.97 -30.66 26.85
C THR A 242 -4.81 -31.59 28.05
N GLU A 243 -3.77 -32.43 28.08
CA GLU A 243 -3.49 -33.31 29.22
C GLU A 243 -3.14 -32.49 30.47
N ALA A 244 -2.32 -31.43 30.32
CA ALA A 244 -1.95 -30.56 31.42
C ALA A 244 -3.14 -29.77 32.03
N ALA A 245 -4.20 -29.51 31.25
CA ALA A 245 -5.39 -28.82 31.74
C ALA A 245 -6.36 -29.72 32.53
N HIS A 246 -6.18 -31.05 32.45
CA HIS A 246 -7.01 -32.04 33.16
C HIS A 246 -6.41 -32.50 34.49
N VAL A 247 -5.19 -32.05 34.82
CA VAL A 247 -4.51 -32.29 36.09
C VAL A 247 -4.77 -31.11 37.04
#